data_AF-E9SEX7-F1
#
_entry.id   AF-E9SEX7-F1
#
_cell.length_a   1.000
_cell.length_b   1.000
_cell.length_c   1.000
_cell.angle_alpha   90.00
_cell.angle_beta   90.00
_cell.angle_gamma   90.00
#
_symmetry.space_group_name_H-M   'P 1'
#
loop_
_entity.id
_entity.type
_entity.pdbx_description
1 polymer ?
#
loop_
_entity_poly.entity_id
_entity_poly.type
_entity_poly.pdbx_seq_one_letter_code
_entity_poly.pdbx_strand_id
1 'polypeptide(L)'
;HKENIDTDTPTGKFMLTVFAELSQLEREQLKQRQREGIEIAKAQGKYTGRKPIEIDWTRFGQLYGEWKSKSITGRDFMRRMGLSANTFYRRVREYEAEHGIAEPTSA
;
A
#
# COMPACT_ATOMS: atom_id res chain seq x y z
N HIS A 1 4.10 -16.88 44.22
CA HIS A 1 5.07 -17.87 43.72
C HIS A 1 5.31 -17.59 42.26
N LYS A 2 6.55 -17.24 41.89
CA LYS A 2 6.97 -17.09 40.50
C LYS A 2 7.50 -18.47 40.14
N GLU A 3 6.86 -19.18 39.21
CA GLU A 3 7.37 -20.48 38.76
C GLU A 3 8.76 -20.25 38.16
N ASN A 4 9.79 -20.59 38.92
CA ASN A 4 11.17 -20.40 38.52
C ASN A 4 11.58 -21.67 37.75
N ILE A 5 11.24 -21.70 36.47
CA ILE A 5 11.74 -22.76 35.58
C ILE A 5 13.22 -22.48 35.36
N ASP A 6 14.09 -23.28 35.98
CA ASP A 6 15.53 -23.22 35.75
C ASP A 6 15.85 -23.77 34.36
N THR A 7 16.08 -22.85 33.42
CA THR A 7 16.33 -23.11 32.00
C THR A 7 17.72 -23.69 31.72
N ASP A 8 18.61 -23.76 32.72
CA ASP A 8 19.93 -24.36 32.55
C ASP A 8 19.92 -25.88 32.81
N THR A 9 18.88 -26.39 33.48
CA THR A 9 18.67 -27.83 33.71
C THR A 9 18.14 -28.56 32.46
N PRO A 10 18.41 -29.88 32.31
CA PRO A 10 17.81 -30.69 31.25
C PRO A 10 16.27 -30.58 31.19
N THR A 11 15.60 -30.54 32.34
CA THR A 11 14.14 -30.39 32.44
C THR A 11 13.67 -29.01 31.97
N GLY A 12 14.37 -27.93 32.35
CA GLY A 12 14.04 -26.58 31.89
C GLY A 12 14.24 -26.41 30.39
N LYS A 13 15.31 -26.97 29.83
CA LYS A 13 15.56 -26.97 28.37
C LYS A 13 14.48 -27.74 27.61
N PHE A 14 14.03 -28.87 28.14
CA PHE A 14 12.91 -29.62 27.57
C PHE A 14 11.63 -28.78 27.57
N MET A 15 11.26 -28.17 28.70
CA MET A 15 10.06 -27.33 28.80
C MET A 15 10.12 -26.14 27.86
N LEU A 16 11.27 -25.47 27.74
CA LEU A 16 11.48 -24.39 26.78
C LEU A 16 11.23 -24.86 25.33
N THR A 17 11.73 -26.04 24.97
CA THR A 17 11.54 -26.61 23.64
C THR A 17 10.06 -26.87 23.38
N VAL A 18 9.35 -27.48 24.33
CA VAL A 18 7.90 -27.72 24.22
C VAL A 18 7.14 -26.40 24.04
N PHE A 19 7.46 -25.36 24.83
CA PHE A 19 6.81 -24.05 24.69
C PHE A 19 7.13 -23.37 23.36
N ALA A 20 8.36 -23.50 22.87
CA ALA A 20 8.75 -22.97 21.57
C ALA A 20 7.94 -23.61 20.44
N GLU A 21 7.84 -24.95 20.43
CA GLU A 21 7.06 -25.69 19.44
C GLU A 21 5.55 -25.38 19.53
N LEU A 22 5.00 -25.30 20.75
CA LEU A 22 3.61 -24.89 20.95
C LEU A 22 3.34 -23.48 20.41
N SER A 23 4.23 -22.53 20.71
CA SER A 23 4.11 -21.15 20.22
C SER A 23 4.19 -21.08 18.70
N GLN A 24 5.03 -21.92 18.08
CA GLN A 24 5.13 -22.03 16.63
C GLN A 24 3.83 -22.59 16.03
N LEU A 25 3.30 -23.67 16.60
CA LEU A 25 2.04 -24.27 16.17
C LEU A 25 0.87 -23.26 16.22
N GLU A 26 0.74 -22.51 17.32
CA GLU A 26 -0.29 -21.48 17.44
C GLU A 26 -0.15 -20.38 16.38
N ARG A 27 1.08 -19.95 16.11
CA ARG A 27 1.37 -18.94 15.08
C ARG A 27 0.97 -19.44 13.68
N GLU A 28 1.23 -20.70 13.37
CA GLU A 28 0.86 -21.32 12.11
C GLU A 28 -0.67 -21.41 11.97
N GLN A 29 -1.38 -21.83 13.02
CA GLN A 29 -2.85 -21.88 13.01
C GLN A 29 -3.49 -20.49 12.85
N LEU A 30 -2.95 -19.45 13.49
CA LEU A 30 -3.41 -18.08 13.31
C LEU A 30 -3.23 -17.58 11.87
N LYS A 31 -2.07 -17.84 11.27
CA LYS A 31 -1.80 -17.49 9.87
C LYS A 31 -2.75 -18.22 8.91
N GLN A 32 -3.02 -19.50 9.15
CA GLN A 32 -3.94 -20.28 8.33
C GLN A 32 -5.34 -19.66 8.35
N ARG A 33 -5.89 -19.39 9.54
CA ARG A 33 -7.21 -18.74 9.68
C ARG A 33 -7.24 -17.33 9.10
N GLN A 34 -6.16 -16.56 9.25
CA GLN A 34 -6.04 -15.25 8.64
C GLN A 34 -6.11 -15.36 7.11
N ARG A 35 -5.40 -16.32 6.51
CA ARG A 35 -5.40 -16.54 5.06
C ARG A 35 -6.81 -16.89 4.56
N GLU A 36 -7.50 -17.80 5.24
CA GLU A 36 -8.89 -18.16 4.91
C GLU A 36 -9.81 -16.93 4.95
N GLY A 37 -9.70 -16.10 6.00
CA GLY A 37 -10.45 -14.85 6.10
C GLY A 37 -10.14 -13.85 4.98
N ILE A 38 -8.86 -13.72 4.61
CA ILE A 38 -8.43 -12.87 3.48
C ILE A 38 -9.04 -13.36 2.17
N GLU A 39 -9.01 -14.67 1.90
CA GLU A 39 -9.56 -15.23 0.66
C GLU A 39 -11.08 -15.04 0.57
N ILE A 40 -11.81 -15.22 1.68
CA ILE A 40 -13.24 -14.91 1.75
C ILE A 40 -13.50 -13.42 1.46
N ALA A 41 -12.72 -12.52 2.07
CA ALA A 41 -12.88 -11.07 1.87
C ALA A 41 -12.50 -10.63 0.45
N LYS A 42 -11.52 -11.28 -0.20
CA LYS A 42 -11.19 -11.09 -1.62
C LYS A 42 -12.34 -11.55 -2.52
N ALA A 43 -12.89 -12.75 -2.28
CA ALA A 43 -14.04 -13.26 -3.03
C ALA A 43 -15.27 -12.36 -2.90
N GLN A 44 -15.44 -11.70 -1.76
CA GLN A 44 -16.48 -10.69 -1.51
C GLN A 44 -16.14 -9.30 -2.07
N GLY A 45 -14.98 -9.10 -2.70
CA GLY A 45 -14.57 -7.82 -3.27
C GLY A 45 -14.26 -6.72 -2.23
N LYS A 46 -14.02 -7.07 -0.97
CA LYS A 46 -13.79 -6.08 0.12
C LYS A 46 -12.45 -5.34 -0.02
N TYR A 47 -11.48 -5.94 -0.71
CA TYR A 47 -10.16 -5.32 -0.91
C TYR A 47 -10.18 -4.36 -2.10
N THR A 48 -10.41 -3.09 -1.84
CA THR A 48 -10.38 -2.01 -2.86
C THR A 48 -9.03 -1.30 -2.95
N GLY A 49 -8.00 -1.82 -2.26
CA GLY A 49 -6.69 -1.20 -2.17
C GLY A 49 -6.67 0.11 -1.38
N ARG A 50 -5.57 0.86 -1.50
CA ARG A 50 -5.43 2.18 -0.87
C ARG A 50 -6.35 3.17 -1.59
N LYS A 51 -7.11 3.96 -0.82
CA LYS A 51 -7.91 5.07 -1.37
C LYS A 51 -7.03 6.00 -2.21
N PRO A 52 -7.41 6.32 -3.46
CA PRO A 52 -6.68 7.28 -4.27
C PRO A 52 -6.62 8.65 -3.59
N ILE A 53 -5.56 9.43 -3.86
CA ILE A 53 -5.48 10.82 -3.41
C ILE A 53 -6.54 11.63 -4.16
N GLU A 54 -7.39 12.35 -3.43
CA GLU A 54 -8.38 13.26 -4.02
C GLU A 54 -7.68 14.37 -4.79
N ILE A 55 -8.16 14.65 -6.00
CA ILE A 55 -7.61 15.67 -6.90
C ILE A 55 -8.72 16.66 -7.22
N ASP A 56 -8.42 17.95 -7.06
CA ASP A 56 -9.22 19.02 -7.63
C ASP A 56 -8.95 19.10 -9.14
N TRP A 57 -9.81 18.48 -9.94
CA TRP A 57 -9.68 18.42 -11.39
C TRP A 57 -9.87 19.77 -12.09
N THR A 58 -10.63 20.69 -11.48
CA THR A 58 -10.79 22.05 -12.00
C THR A 58 -9.46 22.78 -11.97
N ARG A 59 -8.79 22.76 -10.81
CA ARG A 59 -7.46 23.35 -10.65
C ARG A 59 -6.40 22.59 -11.46
N PHE A 60 -6.52 21.28 -11.56
CA PHE A 60 -5.61 20.46 -12.36
C PHE A 60 -5.64 20.87 -13.84
N GLY A 61 -6.84 21.04 -14.42
CA GLY A 61 -6.98 21.44 -15.82
C GLY A 61 -6.41 22.83 -16.13
N GLN A 62 -6.59 23.79 -15.23
CA GLN A 62 -5.99 25.13 -15.35
C GLN A 62 -4.46 25.06 -15.41
N LEU A 63 -3.84 24.38 -14.43
CA LEU A 63 -2.39 24.22 -14.36
C LEU A 63 -1.85 23.35 -15.51
N TYR A 64 -2.64 22.38 -15.99
CA TYR A 64 -2.29 21.59 -17.18
C TYR A 64 -2.18 22.48 -18.42
N GLY A 65 -3.14 23.40 -18.62
CA GLY A 65 -3.08 24.40 -19.69
C GLY A 65 -1.83 25.28 -19.60
N GLU A 66 -1.57 25.86 -18.43
CA GLU A 66 -0.36 26.67 -18.15
C GLU A 66 0.95 25.88 -18.38
N TRP A 67 0.93 24.58 -18.07
CA TRP A 67 2.09 23.72 -18.27
C TRP A 67 2.33 23.41 -19.75
N LYS A 68 1.26 23.11 -20.51
CA LYS A 68 1.36 22.84 -21.96
C LYS A 68 1.72 24.10 -22.76
N SER A 69 1.29 25.29 -22.32
CA SER A 69 1.74 26.58 -22.88
C SER A 69 3.18 26.96 -22.47
N LYS A 70 3.85 26.12 -21.66
CA LYS A 70 5.19 26.35 -21.10
C LYS A 70 5.27 27.59 -20.18
N SER A 71 4.13 28.06 -19.67
CA SER A 71 4.06 29.18 -18.73
C SER A 71 4.53 28.78 -17.33
N ILE A 72 4.36 27.52 -16.95
CA ILE A 72 4.91 26.94 -15.71
C ILE A 72 5.72 25.68 -16.01
N THR A 73 6.59 25.30 -15.06
CA THR A 73 7.31 24.02 -15.14
C THR A 73 6.51 22.89 -14.51
N GLY A 74 6.76 21.65 -14.91
CA GLY A 74 6.15 20.49 -14.26
C GLY A 74 6.47 20.41 -12.76
N ARG A 75 7.65 20.89 -12.34
CA ARG A 75 8.02 20.98 -10.91
C ARG A 75 7.14 21.97 -10.15
N ASP A 76 6.83 23.11 -10.77
CA ASP A 76 5.93 24.10 -10.18
C ASP A 76 4.49 23.59 -10.11
N PHE A 77 4.00 22.94 -11.18
CA PHE A 77 2.70 22.28 -11.19
C PHE A 77 2.59 21.24 -10.05
N MET A 78 3.58 20.34 -9.93
CA MET A 78 3.64 19.36 -8.84
C MET A 78 3.58 20.02 -7.45
N ARG A 79 4.36 21.08 -7.25
CA ARG A 79 4.37 21.83 -5.98
C ARG A 79 3.01 22.46 -5.69
N ARG A 80 2.39 23.12 -6.68
CA ARG A 80 1.09 23.79 -6.54
C ARG A 80 -0.04 22.80 -6.20
N MET A 81 0.03 21.58 -6.73
CA MET A 81 -0.93 20.50 -6.44
C MET A 81 -0.55 19.64 -5.21
N GLY A 82 0.62 19.84 -4.61
CA GLY A 82 1.10 19.00 -3.52
C GLY A 82 1.36 17.53 -3.92
N LEU A 83 1.72 17.28 -5.18
CA LEU A 83 1.90 15.93 -5.72
C LEU A 83 3.37 15.52 -5.80
N SER A 84 3.63 14.26 -5.48
CA SER A 84 4.90 13.60 -5.83
C SER A 84 4.97 13.35 -7.34
N ALA A 85 6.18 13.22 -7.89
CA ALA A 85 6.38 12.98 -9.33
C ALA A 85 5.60 11.76 -9.85
N ASN A 86 5.63 10.65 -9.13
CA ASN A 86 4.91 9.44 -9.53
C ASN A 86 3.39 9.66 -9.55
N THR A 87 2.85 10.37 -8.55
CA THR A 87 1.42 10.69 -8.50
C THR A 87 1.05 11.63 -9.63
N PHE A 88 1.87 12.66 -9.87
CA PHE A 88 1.68 13.64 -10.93
C PHE A 88 1.57 12.98 -12.31
N TYR A 89 2.58 12.22 -12.74
CA TYR A 89 2.55 11.60 -14.07
C TYR A 89 1.45 10.54 -14.23
N ARG A 90 1.08 9.85 -13.14
CA ARG A 90 -0.10 8.97 -13.15
C ARG A 90 -1.38 9.78 -13.39
N ARG A 91 -1.60 10.88 -12.65
CA ARG A 91 -2.78 11.74 -12.80
C ARG A 91 -2.82 12.45 -14.16
N VAL A 92 -1.68 12.85 -14.72
CA VAL A 92 -1.60 13.42 -16.07
C VAL A 92 -2.12 12.41 -17.10
N ARG A 93 -1.66 11.14 -17.04
CA ARG A 93 -2.15 10.10 -17.96
C ARG A 93 -3.64 9.83 -17.82
N GLU A 94 -4.15 9.80 -16.59
CA GLU A 94 -5.59 9.67 -16.33
C GLU A 94 -6.37 10.85 -16.93
N TYR A 95 -5.91 12.08 -16.69
CA TYR A 95 -6.52 13.29 -17.23
C TYR A 95 -6.52 13.30 -18.77
N GLU A 96 -5.39 12.97 -19.40
CA GLU A 96 -5.27 12.93 -20.86
C GLU A 96 -6.14 11.84 -21.48
N ALA A 97 -6.27 10.67 -20.84
CA ALA A 97 -7.15 9.60 -21.29
C ALA A 97 -8.64 9.98 -21.19
N GLU A 98 -9.05 10.62 -20.10
CA GLU A 98 -10.43 11.07 -19.88
C GLU A 98 -10.86 12.17 -20.85
N HIS A 99 -9.92 13.03 -21.25
CA HIS A 99 -10.19 14.17 -22.15
C HIS A 99 -9.84 13.89 -23.63
N GLY A 100 -9.43 12.66 -23.97
CA GLY A 100 -9.09 12.27 -25.34
C GLY A 100 -7.85 12.98 -25.90
N ILE A 101 -6.96 13.46 -25.03
CA ILE A 101 -5.73 14.20 -25.38
C ILE A 101 -4.55 13.23 -25.63
N ALA A 102 -4.73 11.94 -25.31
CA ALA A 102 -3.67 10.94 -25.35
C ALA A 102 -2.98 10.87 -26.73
N GLU A 103 -1.76 11.42 -26.81
CA GLU A 103 -0.83 11.06 -27.87
C GLU A 103 -0.32 9.63 -27.64
N PRO A 104 -0.12 8.82 -28.70
CA PRO A 104 0.47 7.50 -28.58
C PRO A 104 1.89 7.65 -28.05
N THR A 105 2.09 7.44 -26.75
CA THR A 105 3.44 7.41 -26.19
C THR A 105 4.15 6.17 -26.71
N SER A 106 5.13 6.41 -27.58
CA SER A 106 6.13 5.47 -28.08
C SER A 106 6.78 4.68 -26.93
N ALA A 107 6.88 3.37 -27.13
CA ALA A 107 7.64 2.43 -26.30
C ALA A 107 9.13 2.79 -26.20
#